data_AF-A0A3D1SN18-F1
#
_entry.id   AF-A0A3D1SN18-F1
#
_cell.length_a   1.000
_cell.length_b   1.000
_cell.length_c   1.000
_cell.angle_alpha   90.00
_cell.angle_beta   90.00
_cell.angle_gamma   90.00
#
_symmetry.space_group_name_H-M   'P 1'
#
loop_
_entity.id
_entity.type
_entity.pdbx_description
1 polymer ?
#
loop_
_entity_poly.entity_id
_entity_poly.type
_entity_poly.pdbx_seq_one_letter_code
_entity_poly.pdbx_strand_id
1 'polypeptide(L)'
;EQREIEQQQLQIEQKQQLDTGIQFILQTHVQVANGNFAARAPLGKENMLWQIAYSLNNLLARLQSYSQMLSQYQHMQEENYRLHNALQSNTTAQHELQRTRVAATRLIELLKQSQDGRIPTSTVRSGTVIDAVVTQLSNSTSSLPTSEQRPIIPQRTREQGIPKNTRPMNN
;
A
#
# COMPACT_ATOMS: atom_id res chain seq x y z
N GLU A 1 -65.56 -35.54 25.21
CA GLU A 1 -65.78 -34.07 25.20
C GLU A 1 -64.66 -33.25 25.86
N GLN A 2 -64.61 -33.03 27.18
CA GLN A 2 -63.59 -32.13 27.78
C GLN A 2 -62.12 -32.54 27.49
N ARG A 3 -61.79 -33.83 27.57
CA ARG A 3 -60.43 -34.33 27.26
C ARG A 3 -60.06 -34.18 25.78
N GLU A 4 -61.04 -34.27 24.88
CA GLU A 4 -60.80 -34.13 23.43
C GLU A 4 -60.52 -32.67 23.09
N ILE A 5 -61.24 -31.73 23.72
CA ILE A 5 -61.00 -30.30 23.57
C ILE A 5 -59.59 -29.93 24.06
N GLU A 6 -59.17 -30.46 25.21
CA GLU A 6 -57.83 -30.23 25.76
C GLU A 6 -56.72 -30.77 24.84
N GLN A 7 -56.90 -31.99 24.30
CA GLN A 7 -55.96 -32.57 23.33
C GLN A 7 -55.89 -31.74 22.03
N GLN A 8 -57.03 -31.27 21.53
CA GLN A 8 -57.08 -30.41 20.36
C GLN A 8 -56.37 -29.08 20.61
N GLN A 9 -56.57 -28.46 21.77
CA GLN A 9 -55.88 -27.21 22.13
C GLN A 9 -54.36 -27.39 22.17
N LEU A 10 -53.89 -28.48 22.78
CA LEU A 10 -52.46 -28.80 22.85
C LEU A 10 -51.85 -29.01 21.45
N GLN A 11 -52.57 -29.69 20.55
CA GLN A 11 -52.11 -29.86 19.16
C GLN A 11 -52.05 -28.53 18.39
N ILE A 12 -53.03 -27.65 18.59
CA ILE A 12 -53.06 -26.32 17.96
C ILE A 12 -51.86 -25.50 18.45
N GLU A 13 -51.59 -25.51 19.76
CA GLU A 13 -50.47 -24.78 20.34
C GLU A 13 -49.13 -25.29 19.79
N GLN A 14 -48.92 -26.62 19.77
CA GLN A 14 -47.71 -27.22 19.21
C GLN A 14 -47.50 -26.83 17.73
N LYS A 15 -48.58 -26.83 16.94
CA LYS A 15 -48.51 -26.42 15.54
C LYS A 15 -48.15 -24.94 15.40
N GLN A 16 -48.75 -24.06 16.20
CA GLN A 16 -48.42 -22.63 16.20
C GLN A 16 -46.96 -22.38 16.58
N GLN A 17 -46.44 -23.11 17.57
CA GLN A 17 -45.03 -23.03 17.96
C GLN A 17 -44.09 -23.48 16.82
N LEU A 18 -44.46 -24.55 16.10
CA LEU A 18 -43.71 -25.01 14.92
C LEU A 18 -43.72 -23.98 13.80
N ASP A 19 -44.90 -23.49 13.41
CA ASP A 19 -45.04 -22.54 12.31
C ASP A 19 -44.26 -21.25 12.59
N THR A 20 -44.34 -20.74 13.83
CA THR A 20 -43.57 -19.59 14.28
C THR A 20 -42.06 -19.87 14.25
N GLY A 21 -41.65 -21.05 14.74
CA GLY A 21 -40.24 -21.43 14.77
C GLY A 21 -39.64 -21.57 13.37
N ILE A 22 -40.39 -22.15 12.44
CA ILE A 22 -40.00 -22.27 11.02
C ILE A 22 -39.83 -20.89 10.39
N GLN A 23 -40.74 -19.96 10.63
CA GLN A 23 -40.65 -18.60 10.10
C GLN A 23 -39.38 -17.88 10.57
N PHE A 24 -39.04 -17.99 11.86
CA PHE A 24 -37.80 -17.40 12.39
C PHE A 24 -36.54 -18.02 11.78
N ILE A 25 -36.50 -19.34 11.62
CA ILE A 25 -35.37 -20.04 10.98
C ILE A 25 -35.24 -19.61 9.51
N LEU A 26 -36.36 -19.58 8.77
CA LEU A 26 -36.40 -19.17 7.37
C LEU A 26 -35.93 -17.72 7.20
N GLN A 27 -36.45 -16.80 8.02
CA GLN A 27 -36.05 -15.39 7.98
C GLN A 27 -34.55 -15.24 8.25
N THR A 28 -34.01 -15.99 9.22
CA THR A 28 -32.57 -16.01 9.51
C THR A 28 -31.78 -16.49 8.30
N HIS A 29 -32.23 -17.55 7.63
CA HIS A 29 -31.58 -18.05 6.40
C HIS A 29 -31.57 -17.00 5.28
N VAL A 30 -32.69 -16.31 5.05
CA VAL A 30 -32.76 -15.23 4.05
C VAL A 30 -31.76 -14.12 4.37
N GLN A 31 -31.65 -13.70 5.64
CA GLN A 31 -30.68 -12.68 6.05
C GLN A 31 -29.23 -13.15 5.81
N VAL A 32 -28.93 -14.40 6.14
CA VAL A 32 -27.59 -15.00 5.94
C VAL A 32 -27.24 -15.12 4.46
N ALA A 33 -28.21 -15.53 3.62
CA ALA A 33 -28.03 -15.57 2.17
C ALA A 33 -27.73 -14.19 1.57
N ASN A 34 -28.24 -13.13 2.20
CA ASN A 34 -27.94 -11.74 1.85
C ASN A 34 -26.64 -11.21 2.50
N GLY A 35 -25.83 -12.08 3.12
CA GLY A 35 -24.53 -11.73 3.71
C GLY A 35 -24.59 -11.24 5.16
N ASN A 36 -25.77 -11.18 5.79
CA ASN A 36 -25.88 -10.81 7.20
C ASN A 36 -25.62 -12.02 8.10
N PHE A 37 -24.35 -12.32 8.37
CA PHE A 37 -23.94 -13.39 9.30
C PHE A 37 -24.16 -13.05 10.78
N ALA A 38 -24.57 -11.82 11.11
CA ALA A 38 -24.96 -11.44 12.48
C ALA A 38 -26.42 -11.83 12.80
N ALA A 39 -27.21 -12.23 11.79
CA ALA A 39 -28.57 -12.72 11.97
C ALA A 39 -28.62 -13.94 12.91
N ARG A 40 -29.67 -14.04 13.71
CA ARG A 40 -29.90 -15.16 14.64
C ARG A 40 -31.37 -15.57 14.58
N ALA A 41 -31.64 -16.85 14.82
CA ALA A 41 -32.99 -17.37 14.99
C ALA A 41 -33.36 -17.31 16.49
N PRO A 42 -34.22 -16.37 16.92
CA PRO A 42 -34.55 -16.19 18.34
C PRO A 42 -35.66 -17.16 18.75
N LEU A 43 -35.32 -18.42 19.01
CA LEU A 43 -36.23 -19.39 19.62
C LEU A 43 -35.90 -19.58 21.10
N GLY A 44 -36.91 -19.58 21.95
CA GLY A 44 -36.79 -19.98 23.36
C GLY A 44 -36.77 -21.49 23.53
N LYS A 45 -36.37 -21.96 24.72
CA LYS A 45 -36.18 -23.39 25.04
C LYS A 45 -37.48 -24.19 25.04
N GLU A 46 -38.60 -23.51 25.22
CA GLU A 46 -39.95 -24.04 25.17
C GLU A 46 -40.38 -24.44 23.75
N ASN A 47 -39.74 -23.88 22.72
CA ASN A 47 -40.05 -24.22 21.33
C ASN A 47 -39.40 -25.54 20.93
N MET A 48 -40.16 -26.44 20.31
CA MET A 48 -39.64 -27.76 19.85
C MET A 48 -38.46 -27.64 18.87
N LEU A 49 -38.37 -26.55 18.11
CA LEU A 49 -37.28 -26.29 17.15
C LEU A 49 -36.07 -25.59 17.77
N TRP A 50 -36.07 -25.38 19.09
CA TRP A 50 -34.99 -24.68 19.81
C TRP A 50 -33.61 -25.28 19.53
N GLN A 51 -33.47 -26.60 19.53
CA GLN A 51 -32.18 -27.27 19.27
C GLN A 51 -31.65 -26.99 17.85
N ILE A 52 -32.55 -26.86 16.88
CA ILE A 52 -32.22 -26.55 15.49
C ILE A 52 -31.77 -25.09 15.40
N ALA A 53 -32.53 -24.15 15.97
CA ALA A 53 -32.12 -22.75 16.00
C ALA A 53 -30.81 -22.53 16.75
N TYR A 54 -30.57 -23.26 17.85
CA TYR A 54 -29.33 -23.20 18.61
C TYR A 54 -28.13 -23.69 17.78
N SER A 55 -28.25 -24.84 17.13
CA SER A 55 -27.18 -25.36 16.27
C SER A 55 -26.91 -24.45 15.06
N LEU A 56 -27.96 -23.88 14.47
CA LEU A 56 -27.85 -22.85 13.43
C LEU A 56 -27.08 -21.62 13.93
N ASN A 57 -27.48 -21.05 15.07
CA ASN A 57 -26.83 -19.86 15.63
C ASN A 57 -25.33 -20.09 15.89
N ASN A 58 -24.95 -21.30 16.33
CA ASN A 58 -23.54 -21.67 16.49
C ASN A 58 -22.79 -21.74 15.16
N LEU A 59 -23.42 -22.29 14.11
CA LEU A 59 -22.82 -22.30 12.77
C LEU A 59 -22.64 -20.87 12.25
N LEU A 60 -23.64 -20.00 12.41
CA LEU A 60 -23.57 -18.61 11.99
C LEU A 60 -22.49 -17.82 12.75
N ALA A 61 -22.33 -18.07 14.05
CA ALA A 61 -21.23 -17.49 14.83
C ALA A 61 -19.86 -17.89 14.25
N ARG A 62 -19.68 -19.17 13.88
CA ARG A 62 -18.42 -19.63 13.25
C ARG A 62 -18.20 -19.00 11.88
N LEU A 63 -19.24 -18.90 11.05
CA LEU A 63 -19.15 -18.23 9.74
C LEU A 63 -18.79 -16.75 9.88
N GLN A 64 -19.40 -16.06 10.84
CA GLN A 64 -19.09 -14.68 11.15
C GLN A 64 -17.61 -14.52 11.56
N SER A 65 -17.10 -15.39 12.43
CA SER A 65 -15.67 -15.38 12.81
C SER A 65 -14.75 -15.64 11.61
N TYR A 66 -15.12 -16.55 10.70
CA TYR A 66 -14.33 -16.82 9.50
C TYR A 66 -14.29 -15.62 8.54
N SER A 67 -15.42 -14.95 8.34
CA SER A 67 -15.50 -13.70 7.56
C SER A 67 -14.57 -12.62 8.12
N GLN A 68 -14.58 -12.42 9.45
CA GLN A 68 -13.69 -11.48 10.13
C GLN A 68 -12.22 -11.85 9.94
N MET A 69 -11.87 -13.13 10.12
CA MET A 69 -10.51 -13.64 9.93
C MET A 69 -10.01 -13.43 8.49
N LEU A 70 -10.87 -13.65 7.50
CA LEU A 70 -10.51 -13.45 6.09
C LEU A 70 -10.17 -11.99 5.80
N SER A 71 -10.97 -11.06 6.32
CA SER A 71 -10.69 -9.62 6.18
C SER A 71 -9.37 -9.22 6.85
N GLN A 72 -9.10 -9.75 8.04
CA GLN A 72 -7.82 -9.53 8.73
C GLN A 72 -6.64 -10.09 7.94
N TYR A 73 -6.79 -11.29 7.37
CA TYR A 73 -5.76 -11.91 6.55
C TYR A 73 -5.43 -11.08 5.31
N GLN A 74 -6.45 -10.53 4.63
CA GLN A 74 -6.27 -9.64 3.50
C GLN A 74 -5.49 -8.38 3.88
N HIS A 75 -5.88 -7.73 4.98
CA HIS A 75 -5.16 -6.55 5.49
C HIS A 75 -3.68 -6.88 5.79
N MET A 76 -3.43 -8.01 6.45
CA MET A 76 -2.07 -8.45 6.77
C MET A 76 -1.24 -8.75 5.50
N GLN A 77 -1.86 -9.28 4.45
CA GLN A 77 -1.18 -9.50 3.16
C GLN A 77 -0.78 -8.18 2.50
N GLU A 78 -1.67 -7.19 2.50
CA GLU A 78 -1.37 -5.85 1.98
C GLU A 78 -0.24 -5.18 2.77
N GLU A 79 -0.24 -5.32 4.09
CA GLU A 79 0.82 -4.79 4.94
C GLU A 79 2.16 -5.47 4.67
N ASN A 80 2.19 -6.80 4.56
CA ASN A 80 3.40 -7.54 4.20
C ASN A 80 3.96 -7.09 2.84
N TYR A 81 3.08 -6.89 1.85
CA TYR A 81 3.48 -6.38 0.55
C TYR A 81 4.09 -4.97 0.64
N ARG A 82 3.48 -4.08 1.43
CA ARG A 82 4.01 -2.73 1.68
C ARG A 82 5.38 -2.77 2.37
N LEU A 83 5.53 -3.60 3.40
CA LEU A 83 6.79 -3.77 4.13
C LEU A 83 7.89 -4.33 3.22
N HIS A 84 7.56 -5.30 2.37
CA HIS A 84 8.50 -5.85 1.40
C HIS A 84 9.06 -4.78 0.46
N ASN A 85 8.18 -3.94 -0.11
CA ASN A 85 8.60 -2.84 -0.99
C ASN A 85 9.45 -1.80 -0.25
N ALA A 86 9.09 -1.48 1.00
CA ALA A 86 9.85 -0.55 1.83
C ALA A 86 11.26 -1.08 2.13
N LEU A 87 11.38 -2.37 2.45
CA LEU A 87 12.67 -3.03 2.68
C LEU A 87 13.52 -3.04 1.41
N GLN A 88 12.94 -3.40 0.26
CA GLN A 88 13.65 -3.39 -1.02
C GLN A 88 14.18 -1.99 -1.36
N SER A 89 13.36 -0.95 -1.19
CA SER A 89 13.78 0.44 -1.40
C SER A 89 14.88 0.87 -0.42
N ASN A 90 14.84 0.40 0.83
CA ASN A 90 15.88 0.70 1.81
C ASN A 90 17.20 0.04 1.41
N THR A 91 17.16 -1.23 0.99
CA THR A 91 18.34 -1.95 0.49
C THR A 91 18.97 -1.25 -0.72
N THR A 92 18.17 -0.79 -1.68
CA THR A 92 18.71 -0.03 -2.83
C THR A 92 19.35 1.28 -2.40
N ALA A 93 18.71 2.02 -1.50
CA ALA A 93 19.27 3.27 -0.95
C ALA A 93 20.58 3.02 -0.20
N GLN A 94 20.67 1.95 0.59
CA GLN A 94 21.90 1.56 1.28
C GLN A 94 23.04 1.25 0.30
N HIS A 95 22.75 0.52 -0.78
CA HIS A 95 23.74 0.24 -1.83
C HIS A 95 24.21 1.52 -2.53
N GLU A 96 23.32 2.47 -2.80
CA GLU A 96 23.69 3.78 -3.36
C GLU A 96 24.55 4.60 -2.42
N LEU A 97 24.22 4.64 -1.12
CA LEU A 97 25.02 5.29 -0.10
C LEU A 97 26.40 4.66 0.01
N GLN A 98 26.50 3.34 0.01
CA GLN A 98 27.79 2.64 0.08
C GLN A 98 28.64 2.91 -1.16
N ARG A 99 28.04 2.89 -2.36
CA ARG A 99 28.73 3.27 -3.61
C ARG A 99 29.25 4.71 -3.54
N THR A 100 28.41 5.64 -3.08
CA THR A 100 28.79 7.06 -2.92
C THR A 100 29.92 7.23 -1.92
N ARG A 101 29.88 6.51 -0.80
CA ARG A 101 30.95 6.51 0.21
C ARG A 101 32.28 6.04 -0.36
N VAL A 102 32.28 4.91 -1.08
CA VAL A 102 33.49 4.38 -1.73
C VAL A 102 34.04 5.36 -2.76
N ALA A 103 33.17 5.96 -3.59
CA ALA A 103 33.57 6.95 -4.58
C ALA A 103 34.16 8.22 -3.93
N ALA A 104 33.56 8.72 -2.85
CA ALA A 104 34.05 9.87 -2.11
C ALA A 104 35.43 9.61 -1.49
N THR A 105 35.63 8.44 -0.87
CA THR A 105 36.96 8.07 -0.32
C THR A 105 38.03 8.02 -1.41
N ARG A 106 37.70 7.47 -2.59
CA ARG A 106 38.61 7.48 -3.74
C ARG A 106 38.93 8.89 -4.23
N LEU A 107 37.93 9.77 -4.29
CA LEU A 107 38.15 11.16 -4.67
C LEU A 107 39.09 11.88 -3.70
N ILE A 108 38.89 11.70 -2.38
CA ILE A 108 39.77 12.27 -1.36
C ILE A 108 41.22 11.81 -1.58
N GLU A 109 41.42 10.52 -1.87
CA GLU A 109 42.75 9.96 -2.14
C GLU A 109 43.39 10.55 -3.41
N LEU A 110 42.62 10.69 -4.49
CA LEU A 110 43.09 11.33 -5.73
C LEU A 110 43.45 12.82 -5.51
N LEU A 111 42.67 13.54 -4.71
CA LEU A 111 42.96 14.93 -4.38
C LEU A 111 44.26 15.07 -3.58
N LYS A 112 44.51 14.18 -2.61
CA LYS A 112 45.78 14.13 -1.88
C LYS A 112 46.97 13.89 -2.81
N GLN A 113 46.88 12.90 -3.70
CA GLN A 113 47.94 12.60 -4.67
C GLN A 113 48.19 13.75 -5.66
N SER A 114 47.14 14.50 -6.02
CA SER A 114 47.28 15.67 -6.90
C SER A 114 48.01 16.85 -6.26
N GLN A 115 47.92 17.02 -4.93
CA GLN A 115 48.67 18.06 -4.21
C GLN A 115 50.18 17.83 -4.29
N ASP A 116 50.61 16.57 -4.44
CA ASP A 116 52.02 16.20 -4.59
C ASP A 116 52.56 16.41 -6.03
N GLY A 117 51.82 17.12 -6.90
CA GLY A 117 52.26 17.51 -8.24
C GLY A 117 52.07 16.45 -9.32
N ARG A 118 51.33 15.37 -9.06
CA ARG A 118 50.98 14.33 -10.04
C ARG A 118 49.47 14.31 -10.24
N ILE A 119 48.98 14.81 -11.38
CA ILE A 119 47.55 14.74 -11.72
C ILE A 119 47.33 13.52 -12.63
N PRO A 120 46.79 12.39 -12.12
CA PRO A 120 46.31 11.32 -12.97
C PRO A 120 45.02 11.76 -13.67
N THR A 121 45.05 11.84 -15.01
CA THR A 121 43.91 12.23 -15.86
C THR A 121 42.91 11.11 -16.13
N SER A 122 43.06 9.92 -15.53
CA SER A 122 42.09 8.84 -15.69
C SER A 122 40.92 9.00 -14.72
N THR A 123 39.91 9.74 -15.14
CA THR A 123 38.65 9.88 -14.39
C THR A 123 37.92 8.53 -14.41
N VAL A 124 37.99 7.77 -13.31
CA VAL A 124 37.18 6.55 -13.15
C VAL A 124 35.74 6.97 -12.88
N ARG A 125 34.84 6.77 -13.84
CA ARG A 125 33.40 6.97 -13.64
C ARG A 125 32.90 5.97 -12.59
N SER A 126 32.46 6.46 -11.44
CA SER A 126 31.89 5.67 -10.35
C SER A 126 30.40 5.38 -10.55
N GLY A 127 29.73 6.07 -11.48
CA GLY A 127 28.28 6.01 -11.66
C GLY A 127 27.51 6.63 -10.50
N THR A 128 28.17 7.44 -9.68
CA THR A 128 27.57 8.12 -8.53
C THR A 128 27.57 9.63 -8.72
N VAL A 129 26.86 10.36 -7.85
CA VAL A 129 26.87 11.84 -7.82
C VAL A 129 28.25 12.45 -7.68
N ILE A 130 29.24 11.69 -7.18
CA ILE A 130 30.65 12.13 -7.09
C ILE A 130 31.24 12.39 -8.48
N ASP A 131 30.80 11.70 -9.53
CA ASP A 131 31.31 11.91 -10.90
C ASP A 131 31.00 13.32 -11.41
N ALA A 132 29.86 13.90 -11.02
CA ALA A 132 29.50 15.27 -11.37
C ALA A 132 30.46 16.27 -10.70
N VAL A 133 30.80 16.03 -9.43
CA VAL A 133 31.77 16.86 -8.69
C VAL A 133 33.15 16.82 -9.34
N VAL A 134 33.62 15.62 -9.70
CA VAL A 134 34.92 15.45 -10.37
C VAL A 134 34.95 16.19 -11.71
N THR A 135 33.90 16.04 -12.51
CA THR A 135 33.77 16.74 -13.81
C THR A 135 33.84 18.26 -13.64
N GLN A 136 33.18 18.80 -12.61
CA GLN A 136 33.18 20.24 -12.34
C GLN A 136 34.55 20.75 -11.86
N LEU A 137 35.26 19.97 -11.05
CA LEU A 137 36.62 20.29 -10.58
C LEU A 137 37.62 20.31 -11.74
N SER A 138 37.58 19.32 -12.64
CA SER A 138 38.47 19.27 -13.82
C SER A 138 38.24 20.44 -14.79
N ASN A 139 37.00 20.88 -14.96
CA ASN A 139 36.70 22.05 -15.79
C ASN A 139 37.22 23.35 -15.16
N SER A 140 37.21 23.44 -13.82
CA SER A 140 37.66 24.64 -13.08
C SER A 140 39.17 24.82 -13.08
N THR A 141 39.95 23.73 -13.10
CA THR A 141 41.43 23.81 -13.21
C THR A 141 41.90 24.14 -14.62
N SER A 142 41.04 23.96 -15.63
CA SER A 142 41.33 24.26 -17.04
C SER A 142 41.14 25.73 -17.41
N SER A 143 40.49 26.53 -16.54
CA SER A 143 40.26 27.96 -16.76
C SER A 143 41.28 28.83 -16.02
N LEU A 144 42.55 28.81 -16.46
CA LEU A 144 43.42 29.99 -16.34
C LEU A 144 43.37 30.75 -17.68
N PRO A 145 42.93 32.03 -17.72
CA PRO A 145 42.88 32.79 -18.96
C PRO A 145 44.28 33.30 -19.33
N THR A 146 44.79 32.84 -20.48
CA THR A 146 45.79 33.57 -21.26
C THR A 146 45.16 34.91 -21.68
N SER A 147 45.68 36.00 -21.13
CA SER A 147 45.47 37.35 -21.62
C SER A 147 46.11 37.50 -23.00
N GLU A 148 45.30 37.74 -24.03
CA GLU A 148 45.47 38.73 -25.11
C GLU A 148 44.62 38.32 -26.32
N GLN A 149 43.38 38.79 -26.35
CA GLN A 149 42.69 39.01 -27.62
C GLN A 149 41.97 40.36 -27.55
N ARG A 150 42.42 41.23 -28.47
CA ARG A 150 41.96 42.61 -28.67
C ARG A 150 40.46 42.69 -28.98
N PRO A 151 39.83 43.83 -28.66
CA PRO A 151 38.41 44.07 -28.89
C PRO A 151 38.14 44.48 -30.34
N ILE A 152 37.05 43.97 -30.92
CA ILE A 152 36.33 44.64 -32.01
C ILE A 152 34.86 44.78 -31.59
N ILE A 153 34.41 46.02 -31.68
CA ILE A 153 33.17 46.64 -31.20
C ILE A 153 31.98 46.38 -32.16
N PRO A 154 30.72 46.56 -31.70
CA PRO A 154 29.54 45.80 -32.13
C PRO A 154 28.53 46.61 -32.97
N GLN A 155 27.55 45.93 -33.60
CA GLN A 155 26.21 46.47 -33.91
C GLN A 155 25.17 45.32 -33.81
N ARG A 156 24.18 45.40 -32.89
CA ARG A 156 22.83 45.98 -33.05
C ARG A 156 22.02 45.20 -34.11
N THR A 157 20.90 44.53 -33.83
CA THR A 157 19.54 45.10 -33.58
C THR A 157 18.60 43.87 -33.49
N ARG A 158 17.94 43.60 -32.35
CA ARG A 158 16.49 43.80 -32.07
C ARG A 158 15.56 42.71 -32.66
N GLU A 159 14.72 42.15 -31.78
CA GLU A 159 13.25 41.90 -31.89
C GLU A 159 12.88 40.62 -31.11
N GLN A 160 12.25 40.79 -29.94
CA GLN A 160 10.79 40.80 -29.70
C GLN A 160 10.13 39.42 -29.80
N GLY A 161 9.54 38.95 -28.68
CA GLY A 161 8.62 37.81 -28.68
C GLY A 161 8.38 37.18 -27.30
N ILE A 162 7.43 37.73 -26.54
CA ILE A 162 6.73 37.12 -25.40
C ILE A 162 5.23 37.06 -25.82
N PRO A 163 4.26 36.30 -25.22
CA PRO A 163 4.22 35.02 -24.46
C PRO A 163 3.19 34.01 -25.05
N LYS A 164 3.00 32.83 -24.40
CA LYS A 164 1.72 32.26 -23.85
C LYS A 164 1.82 30.72 -23.66
N ASN A 165 1.56 30.22 -22.44
CA ASN A 165 0.34 29.50 -21.99
C ASN A 165 0.24 28.07 -22.58
N THR A 166 -0.01 26.95 -21.87
CA THR A 166 -1.17 26.61 -21.02
C THR A 166 -0.98 25.19 -20.42
N ARG A 167 -1.49 24.92 -19.21
CA ARG A 167 -1.95 23.59 -18.68
C ARG A 167 -3.18 23.08 -19.50
N PRO A 168 -3.78 21.85 -19.37
CA PRO A 168 -3.89 20.96 -18.19
C PRO A 168 -3.96 19.41 -18.43
N MET A 169 -4.16 18.67 -17.32
CA MET A 169 -4.96 17.44 -17.06
C MET A 169 -5.14 16.32 -18.11
N ASN A 170 -5.01 15.07 -17.63
CA ASN A 170 -5.80 13.86 -17.96
C ASN A 170 -5.24 12.72 -17.06
N ASN A 171 -5.96 11.75 -16.51
CA ASN A 171 -7.39 11.42 -16.39
C ASN A 171 -7.51 10.53 -15.14
#